data_AF-A0A1I6GK22-F1
#
_entry.id   AF-A0A1I6GK22-F1
#
_cell.length_a   1.000
_cell.length_b   1.000
_cell.length_c   1.000
_cell.angle_alpha   90.00
_cell.angle_beta   90.00
_cell.angle_gamma   90.00
#
_symmetry.space_group_name_H-M   'P 1'
#
loop_
_entity.id
_entity.type
_entity.pdbx_description
1 polymer ?
#
loop_
_entity_poly.entity_id
_entity_poly.type
_entity_poly.pdbx_seq_one_letter_code
_entity_poly.pdbx_strand_id
1 'polypeptide(L)' 'MTLTDLILWPGTKICERMGVDPEADAGLIRSMMNMIVYLCVLLTIVWIVVG' A
#
# COMPACT_ATOMS: atom_id res chain seq x y z
N MET A 1 12.77 -11.30 3.38
CA MET A 1 11.73 -10.55 2.65
C MET A 1 10.93 -11.53 1.82
N THR A 2 9.65 -11.68 2.13
CA THR A 2 8.74 -12.45 1.30
C THR A 2 8.19 -11.55 0.18
N LEU A 3 7.69 -12.14 -0.92
CA LEU A 3 7.05 -11.37 -2.00
C LEU A 3 5.92 -10.47 -1.46
N THR A 4 5.25 -10.96 -0.42
CA THR A 4 4.21 -10.26 0.33
C THR A 4 4.72 -8.99 1.00
N ASP A 5 5.92 -9.00 1.59
CA ASP A 5 6.52 -7.80 2.21
C ASP A 5 6.82 -6.70 1.19
N LEU A 6 7.23 -7.09 -0.02
CA LEU A 6 7.51 -6.13 -1.09
C LEU A 6 6.24 -5.44 -1.59
N ILE A 7 5.15 -6.21 -1.72
CA ILE A 7 3.84 -5.70 -2.14
C ILE A 7 3.20 -4.85 -1.04
N LEU A 8 3.43 -5.17 0.23
CA LEU A 8 2.89 -4.42 1.37
C LEU A 8 3.79 -3.24 1.80
N TRP A 9 4.97 -3.08 1.17
CA TRP A 9 5.95 -2.05 1.51
C TRP A 9 5.40 -0.62 1.52
N PRO A 10 4.63 -0.14 0.51
CA PRO A 10 4.14 1.23 0.53
C PRO A 10 3.18 1.48 1.71
N GLY A 11 2.28 0.54 2.01
CA GLY A 11 1.43 0.61 3.21
C GLY A 11 2.24 0.60 4.52
N THR A 12 3.34 -0.15 4.56
CA THR A 12 4.24 -0.23 5.73
C THR A 12 4.95 1.09 6.01
N LYS A 13 5.49 1.73 4.95
CA LYS A 13 6.18 3.01 5.07
C LYS A 13 5.25 4.14 5.52
N ILE A 14 3.99 4.09 5.10
CA ILE A 14 2.97 5.06 5.52
C ILE A 14 2.61 4.84 7.00
N CYS A 15 2.44 3.58 7.45
CA CYS A 15 2.20 3.27 8.86
C CYS A 15 3.37 3.72 9.76
N GLU A 16 4.62 3.44 9.36
CA GLU A 16 5.82 3.93 10.07
C GLU A 16 5.82 5.46 10.18
N ARG A 17 5.46 6.16 9.10
CA ARG A 17 5.44 7.63 9.08
C ARG A 17 4.33 8.22 9.95
N MET A 18 3.25 7.47 10.17
CA MET A 18 2.17 7.85 11.09
C MET A 18 2.48 7.51 12.56
N GLY A 19 3.64 6.91 12.84
CA GLY A 19 4.00 6.46 14.20
C GLY A 19 3.16 5.26 14.66
N VAL A 20 2.60 4.50 13.71
CA VAL A 20 1.76 3.33 13.97
C VAL A 20 2.59 2.07 13.71
N ASP A 21 2.63 1.18 14.70
CA ASP A 21 3.39 -0.06 14.64
C ASP A 21 2.77 -1.04 13.60
N PRO A 22 3.46 -1.34 12.48
CA PRO A 22 2.89 -2.08 11.36
C PRO A 22 2.66 -3.57 11.65
N GLU A 23 3.30 -4.13 12.68
CA GLU A 23 3.26 -5.57 13.02
C GLU A 23 2.25 -5.93 14.11
N ALA A 24 1.84 -5.00 14.98
CA ALA A 24 1.06 -5.32 16.18
C ALA A 24 -0.46 -5.40 15.92
N ASP A 25 -1.06 -4.36 15.33
CA ASP A 25 -2.53 -4.26 15.13
C ASP A 25 -2.93 -3.57 13.81
N ALA A 26 -1.95 -3.09 13.04
CA ALA A 26 -2.19 -2.26 11.86
C ALA A 26 -2.29 -3.05 10.55
N GLY A 27 -2.49 -4.37 10.58
CA GLY A 27 -2.67 -5.18 9.36
C GLY A 27 -3.82 -4.68 8.47
N LEU A 28 -4.91 -4.21 9.09
CA LEU A 28 -6.04 -3.59 8.39
C LEU A 28 -5.62 -2.25 7.75
N ILE A 29 -4.96 -1.36 8.50
CA ILE A 29 -4.53 -0.04 8.02
C ILE A 29 -3.49 -0.18 6.90
N ARG A 30 -2.53 -1.10 7.08
CA ARG A 30 -1.52 -1.47 6.08
C ARG A 30 -2.20 -1.94 4.79
N SER A 31 -3.17 -2.85 4.88
CA SER A 31 -3.93 -3.37 3.74
C SER A 31 -4.77 -2.28 3.05
N MET A 32 -5.48 -1.45 3.82
CA MET A 32 -6.28 -0.34 3.29
C MET A 32 -5.42 0.68 2.54
N MET A 33 -4.29 1.07 3.12
CA MET A 33 -3.35 2.00 2.47
C MET A 33 -2.77 1.39 1.19
N ASN A 34 -2.44 0.10 1.22
CA ASN A 34 -1.95 -0.61 0.03
C ASN A 34 -2.97 -0.57 -1.10
N MET A 35 -4.24 -0.85 -0.79
CA MET A 35 -5.32 -0.87 -1.76
C MET A 35 -5.54 0.49 -2.42
N ILE A 36 -5.48 1.58 -1.63
CA ILE A 36 -5.59 2.96 -2.15
C ILE A 36 -4.42 3.30 -3.08
N VAL A 37 -3.18 2.97 -2.69
CA VAL A 37 -1.99 3.23 -3.51
C VAL A 37 -2.08 2.48 -4.84
N TYR A 38 -2.40 1.18 -4.81
CA TYR A 38 -2.54 0.39 -6.03
C TYR A 38 -3.71 0.83 -6.90
N LEU A 39 -4.83 1.25 -6.30
CA LEU A 39 -5.95 1.81 -7.04
C LEU A 39 -5.52 3.04 -7.83
N CYS A 40 -4.86 4.01 -7.19
CA CYS A 40 -4.37 5.22 -7.87
C CYS A 40 -3.39 4.87 -9.00
N VAL A 41 -2.41 4.00 -8.74
CA VAL A 41 -1.42 3.60 -9.74
C VAL A 41 -2.08 2.90 -10.94
N LEU A 42 -2.95 1.92 -10.69
CA LEU A 42 -3.63 1.19 -11.77
C LEU A 42 -4.57 2.08 -12.55
N LEU A 43 -5.31 2.97 -11.88
CA LEU A 43 -6.21 3.90 -12.54
C LEU A 43 -5.44 4.88 -13.44
N THR A 44 -4.31 5.42 -12.96
CA THR A 44 -3.42 6.24 -13.79
C THR A 44 -2.89 5.47 -14.99
N ILE A 45 -2.46 4.22 -14.81
CA ILE A 45 -1.99 3.37 -15.92
C ILE A 45 -3.10 3.15 -16.94
N VAL A 46 -4.29 2.74 -16.51
CA VAL A 46 -5.44 2.51 -17.40
C VAL A 46 -5.80 3.78 -18.15
N TRP A 47 -5.80 4.93 -17.49
CA TRP A 47 -6.08 6.20 -18.14
C TRP A 47 -5.05 6.56 -19.21
N ILE A 48 -3.76 6.31 -18.96
CA ILE A 48 -2.69 6.56 -19.95
C ILE A 48 -2.77 5.58 -21.14
N VAL A 49 -3.21 4.34 -20.91
CA VAL A 49 -3.26 3.29 -21.94
C VAL A 49 -4.53 3.37 -22.80
N VAL A 50 -5.66 3.70 -22.18
CA VAL A 50 -6.99 3.66 -22.82
C VAL A 50 -7.51 5.06 -23.18
N GLY A 51 -7.13 6.09 -22.42
CA GLY A 51 -7.52 7.48 -22.65
C GLY A 51 -6.63 8.18 -23.67
#